data_AF-A0A7W8IEM8-F1
#
_entry.id   AF-A0A7W8IEM8-F1
#
_cell.length_a   1.000
_cell.length_b   1.000
_cell.length_c   1.000
_cell.angle_alpha   90.00
_cell.angle_beta   90.00
_cell.angle_gamma   90.00
#
_symmetry.space_group_name_H-M   'P 1'
#
loop_
_entity.id
_entity.type
_entity.pdbx_description
1 polymer ?
#
loop_
_entity_poly.entity_id
_entity_poly.type
_entity_poly.pdbx_seq_one_letter_code
_entity_poly.pdbx_strand_id
1 'polypeptide(L)'
;MKMLRAAMIGVVVLMMGVSGGVSGGEPKQYAPQPQHFPGQAHQPSDLDPTTDPHRLEQQEQVRSTERQKRLVADTDKLLALATDLKQQVDKTNKNILSVDVIKKADEIEKLAHSVKERMKG
;
A
#
# COMPACT_ATOMS: atom_id res chain seq x y z
N MET A 1 29.87 -10.03 -30.66
CA MET A 1 28.69 -10.91 -30.80
C MET A 1 28.51 -11.66 -29.50
N LYS A 2 27.64 -11.13 -28.63
CA LYS A 2 26.40 -11.79 -28.17
C LYS A 2 26.65 -13.12 -27.46
N MET A 3 26.71 -13.08 -26.12
CA MET A 3 26.49 -14.26 -25.29
C MET A 3 25.47 -13.89 -24.21
N LEU A 4 24.21 -14.23 -24.49
CA LEU A 4 23.08 -14.28 -23.55
C LEU A 4 23.38 -15.29 -22.43
N ARG A 5 23.13 -14.93 -21.18
CA ARG A 5 22.71 -15.84 -20.09
C ARG A 5 21.79 -15.06 -19.15
N ALA A 6 20.50 -15.03 -19.45
CA ALA A 6 19.49 -15.92 -18.88
C ALA A 6 19.24 -15.65 -17.38
N ALA A 7 18.20 -14.87 -17.12
CA ALA A 7 17.58 -14.72 -15.81
C ALA A 7 16.96 -16.05 -15.39
N MET A 8 17.28 -16.52 -14.18
CA MET A 8 16.57 -17.62 -13.55
C MET A 8 15.75 -17.08 -12.39
N ILE A 9 14.44 -17.21 -12.59
CA ILE A 9 13.33 -16.94 -11.69
C ILE A 9 13.46 -17.89 -10.50
N GLY A 10 13.75 -17.33 -9.32
CA GLY A 10 13.68 -18.05 -8.05
C GLY A 10 12.33 -17.81 -7.38
N VAL A 11 11.28 -18.49 -7.84
CA VAL A 11 10.01 -18.58 -7.10
C VAL A 11 10.23 -19.57 -5.95
N VAL A 12 10.45 -19.04 -4.75
CA VAL A 12 10.44 -19.84 -3.51
C VAL A 12 9.01 -19.85 -2.99
N VAL A 13 8.24 -20.86 -3.39
CA VAL A 13 6.98 -21.21 -2.72
C VAL A 13 7.35 -22.01 -1.48
N LEU A 14 7.24 -21.37 -0.32
CA LEU A 14 7.39 -22.02 0.98
C LEU A 14 5.98 -22.25 1.55
N MET A 15 5.37 -23.36 1.14
CA MET A 15 4.17 -23.92 1.76
C MET A 15 4.59 -24.69 3.02
N MET A 16 4.40 -24.09 4.18
CA MET A 16 4.32 -24.82 5.45
C MET A 16 2.96 -24.55 6.09
N GLY A 17 2.14 -25.59 6.17
CA GLY A 17 0.94 -25.61 6.99
C GLY A 17 1.24 -26.02 8.42
N VAL A 18 0.49 -25.46 9.38
CA VAL A 18 0.21 -26.04 10.71
C VAL A 18 -1.17 -25.55 11.15
N SER A 19 -2.09 -26.51 11.25
CA SER A 19 -3.02 -26.81 12.35
C SER A 19 -3.77 -25.69 13.10
N GLY A 20 -5.10 -25.74 12.99
CA GLY A 20 -6.01 -25.97 14.12
C GLY A 20 -6.01 -24.97 15.28
N GLY A 21 -7.03 -24.11 15.32
CA GLY A 21 -7.41 -23.32 16.49
C GLY A 21 -8.91 -23.16 16.55
N VAL A 22 -9.53 -23.86 17.50
CA VAL A 22 -10.95 -23.78 17.88
C VAL A 22 -11.30 -22.36 18.35
N SER A 23 -12.43 -21.84 17.91
CA SER A 23 -13.16 -20.77 18.61
C SER A 23 -14.63 -21.11 18.42
N GLY A 24 -15.31 -21.64 19.42
CA GLY A 24 -15.53 -20.96 20.69
C GLY A 24 -16.81 -20.17 20.52
N GLY A 25 -17.95 -20.83 20.73
CA GLY A 25 -19.28 -20.26 20.45
C GLY A 25 -19.56 -19.01 21.28
N GLU A 26 -20.05 -17.97 20.60
CA GLU A 26 -20.63 -16.80 21.24
C GLU A 26 -22.08 -17.09 21.66
N PRO A 27 -22.48 -16.74 22.90
CA PRO A 27 -23.88 -16.76 23.31
C PRO A 27 -24.63 -15.62 22.60
N LYS A 28 -25.65 -15.99 21.82
CA LYS A 28 -26.61 -15.06 21.20
C LYS A 28 -27.22 -14.13 22.25
N GLN A 29 -26.86 -12.85 22.22
CA GLN A 29 -27.66 -11.78 22.79
C GLN A 29 -28.83 -11.49 21.84
N TYR A 30 -30.05 -11.81 22.30
CA TYR A 30 -31.28 -11.39 21.65
C TYR A 30 -31.48 -9.89 21.85
N ALA A 31 -31.28 -9.10 20.80
CA ALA A 31 -31.86 -7.77 20.68
C ALA A 31 -33.19 -7.88 19.90
N PRO A 32 -34.25 -7.13 20.26
CA PRO A 32 -35.55 -7.22 19.62
C PRO A 32 -35.47 -6.73 18.16
N GLN A 33 -35.78 -7.63 17.22
CA GLN A 33 -35.87 -7.32 15.79
C GLN A 33 -37.16 -6.53 15.48
N PRO A 34 -37.09 -5.47 14.65
CA PRO A 34 -38.28 -4.94 13.99
C PRO A 34 -38.84 -5.97 13.00
N GLN A 35 -40.17 -6.08 12.97
CA GLN A 35 -40.93 -7.09 12.24
C GLN A 35 -40.60 -7.08 10.73
N HIS A 36 -40.05 -8.19 10.22
CA HIS A 36 -39.89 -8.46 8.80
C HIS A 36 -41.19 -9.04 8.22
N PHE A 37 -41.76 -8.38 7.22
CA PHE A 37 -42.81 -8.92 6.37
C PHE A 37 -42.21 -9.95 5.38
N PRO A 38 -42.84 -11.12 5.15
CA PRO A 38 -42.31 -12.12 4.23
C PRO A 38 -42.70 -11.74 2.80
N GLY A 39 -41.75 -11.34 1.97
CA GLY A 39 -42.04 -11.09 0.55
C GLY A 39 -41.12 -10.18 -0.25
N GLN A 40 -39.98 -9.72 0.29
CA GLN A 40 -38.99 -8.99 -0.51
C GLN A 40 -37.67 -9.76 -0.52
N ALA A 41 -37.46 -10.49 -1.61
CA ALA A 41 -36.14 -10.86 -2.05
C ALA A 41 -35.29 -9.58 -2.04
N HIS A 42 -34.29 -9.53 -1.17
CA HIS A 42 -33.22 -8.55 -1.26
C HIS A 42 -32.47 -8.84 -2.56
N GLN A 43 -32.94 -8.21 -3.62
CA GLN A 43 -32.22 -8.04 -4.86
C GLN A 43 -30.95 -7.26 -4.49
N PRO A 44 -29.73 -7.76 -4.75
CA PRO A 44 -28.55 -6.92 -4.68
C PRO A 44 -28.76 -5.83 -5.73
N SER A 45 -29.20 -4.67 -5.27
CA SER A 45 -29.36 -3.49 -6.11
C SER A 45 -27.95 -3.00 -6.44
N ASP A 46 -27.75 -2.78 -7.74
CA ASP A 46 -26.72 -1.93 -8.32
C ASP A 46 -25.36 -2.58 -8.65
N LEU A 47 -25.41 -3.71 -9.36
CA LEU A 47 -24.47 -3.88 -10.48
C LEU A 47 -25.11 -3.18 -11.68
N ASP A 48 -24.66 -1.96 -12.00
CA ASP A 48 -25.04 -1.29 -13.24
C ASP A 48 -24.73 -2.24 -14.43
N PRO A 49 -25.74 -2.69 -15.19
CA PRO A 49 -25.57 -3.67 -16.27
C PRO A 49 -24.77 -3.11 -17.47
N THR A 50 -24.31 -1.86 -17.41
CA THR A 50 -23.46 -1.23 -18.44
C THR A 50 -21.97 -1.21 -18.11
N THR A 51 -21.57 -1.75 -16.95
CA THR A 51 -20.15 -1.85 -16.60
C THR A 51 -19.51 -3.00 -17.40
N ASP A 52 -19.08 -2.68 -18.62
CA ASP A 52 -18.26 -3.56 -19.43
C ASP A 52 -17.02 -4.00 -18.63
N PRO A 53 -16.81 -5.30 -18.38
CA PRO A 53 -15.67 -5.80 -17.61
C PRO A 53 -14.33 -5.30 -18.17
N HIS A 54 -14.22 -5.04 -19.48
CA HIS A 54 -13.02 -4.45 -20.07
C HIS A 54 -12.74 -3.02 -19.57
N ARG A 55 -13.77 -2.23 -19.23
CA ARG A 55 -13.60 -0.87 -18.71
C ARG A 55 -13.15 -0.85 -17.26
N LEU A 56 -13.60 -1.79 -16.44
CA LEU A 56 -13.12 -1.98 -15.07
C LEU A 56 -11.65 -2.34 -15.06
N GLU A 57 -11.26 -3.32 -15.87
CA GLU A 57 -9.88 -3.81 -15.94
C GLU A 57 -8.92 -2.72 -16.43
N GLN A 58 -9.34 -1.91 -17.41
CA GLN A 58 -8.57 -0.74 -17.85
C GLN A 58 -8.43 0.31 -16.75
N GLN A 59 -9.49 0.61 -15.99
CA GLN A 59 -9.40 1.57 -14.87
C GLN A 59 -8.46 1.08 -13.77
N GLU A 60 -8.48 -0.20 -13.45
CA GLU A 60 -7.57 -0.79 -12.46
C GLU A 60 -6.11 -0.72 -12.92
N GLN A 61 -5.84 -1.03 -14.20
CA GLN A 61 -4.50 -0.90 -14.80
C GLN A 61 -3.99 0.54 -14.76
N VAL A 62 -4.85 1.51 -15.09
CA VAL A 62 -4.50 2.95 -15.03
C VAL A 62 -4.17 3.34 -13.58
N ARG A 63 -5.00 2.98 -12.60
CA ARG A 63 -4.74 3.28 -11.18
C ARG A 63 -3.44 2.66 -10.69
N SER A 64 -3.16 1.41 -11.05
CA SER A 64 -1.91 0.72 -10.71
C SER A 64 -0.69 1.44 -11.30
N THR A 65 -0.78 1.85 -12.57
CA THR A 65 0.29 2.56 -13.26
C THR A 65 0.55 3.93 -12.64
N GLU A 66 -0.50 4.70 -12.34
CA GLU A 66 -0.35 6.01 -11.69
C GLU A 66 0.25 5.89 -10.29
N ARG A 67 -0.16 4.87 -9.54
CA ARG A 67 0.37 4.55 -8.22
C ARG A 67 1.86 4.23 -8.27
N GLN A 68 2.28 3.42 -9.24
CA GLN A 68 3.69 3.12 -9.48
C GLN A 68 4.48 4.38 -9.85
N LYS A 69 3.98 5.22 -10.76
CA LYS A 69 4.64 6.47 -11.14
C LYS A 69 4.85 7.40 -9.94
N ARG A 70 3.82 7.54 -9.09
CA ARG A 70 3.89 8.34 -7.87
C ARG A 70 4.88 7.75 -6.86
N LEU A 71 4.93 6.43 -6.72
CA LEU A 71 5.91 5.77 -5.85
C LEU A 71 7.35 6.06 -6.30
N VAL A 72 7.63 5.91 -7.60
CA VAL A 72 8.96 6.21 -8.15
C VAL A 72 9.34 7.66 -7.89
N ALA A 73 8.46 8.61 -8.22
CA ALA A 73 8.70 10.03 -8.00
C ALA A 73 8.96 10.38 -6.52
N ASP A 74 8.19 9.81 -5.60
CA ASP A 74 8.37 10.06 -4.17
C ASP A 74 9.67 9.42 -3.64
N THR A 75 10.06 8.24 -4.14
CA THR A 75 11.35 7.63 -3.77
C THR A 75 12.54 8.41 -4.31
N ASP A 76 12.44 8.99 -5.51
CA ASP A 76 13.47 9.86 -6.07
C ASP A 76 13.61 11.14 -5.23
N LYS A 77 12.48 11.74 -4.82
CA LYS A 77 12.48 12.90 -3.91
C LYS A 77 13.09 12.54 -2.55
N LEU A 78 12.77 11.37 -2.00
CA LEU A 78 13.32 10.90 -0.73
C LEU A 78 14.84 10.73 -0.81
N LEU A 79 15.35 10.15 -1.91
CA LEU A 79 16.79 10.02 -2.14
C LEU A 79 17.49 11.38 -2.22
N ALA A 80 16.88 12.35 -2.93
CA ALA A 80 17.41 13.69 -3.05
C ALA A 80 17.48 14.40 -1.68
N LEU A 81 16.40 14.36 -0.90
CA LEU A 81 16.35 14.96 0.43
C LEU A 81 17.34 14.31 1.40
N ALA A 82 17.46 12.99 1.38
CA ALA A 82 18.41 12.26 2.22
C ALA A 82 19.86 12.60 1.87
N THR A 83 20.16 12.74 0.58
CA THR A 83 21.49 13.16 0.11
C THR A 83 21.83 14.57 0.58
N ASP A 84 20.90 15.50 0.45
CA ASP A 84 21.06 16.89 0.91
C ASP A 84 21.19 16.95 2.44
N LEU A 85 20.35 16.21 3.18
CA LEU A 85 20.46 16.10 4.64
C LEU A 85 21.86 15.64 5.05
N LYS A 86 22.39 14.59 4.42
CA LYS A 86 23.74 14.12 4.66
C LYS A 86 24.78 15.22 4.42
N GLN A 87 24.70 15.93 3.29
CA GLN A 87 25.64 17.00 2.97
C GLN A 87 25.60 18.14 3.99
N GLN A 88 24.42 18.49 4.49
CA GLN A 88 24.28 19.54 5.50
C GLN A 88 24.84 19.08 6.85
N VAL A 89 24.56 17.83 7.25
CA VAL A 89 25.14 17.22 8.46
C VAL A 89 26.66 17.17 8.38
N ASP A 90 27.22 16.73 7.25
CA ASP A 90 28.68 16.65 7.04
C ASP A 90 29.36 18.04 7.10
N LYS A 91 28.64 19.12 6.78
CA LYS A 91 29.13 20.50 6.82
C LYS A 91 28.96 21.16 8.20
N THR A 92 28.06 20.68 9.05
CA THR A 92 27.87 21.22 10.40
C THR A 92 29.01 20.84 11.33
N ASN A 93 29.51 21.81 12.11
CA ASN A 93 30.46 21.53 13.18
C ASN A 93 29.77 20.77 14.31
N LYS A 94 30.49 19.83 14.95
CA LYS A 94 30.02 18.77 15.87
C LYS A 94 29.01 19.15 16.98
N ASN A 95 28.74 20.43 17.22
CA ASN A 95 27.91 20.90 18.33
C ASN A 95 26.70 21.76 17.92
N ILE A 96 26.46 22.03 16.63
CA ILE A 96 25.29 22.82 16.20
C ILE A 96 24.69 22.20 14.95
N LEU A 97 23.61 21.44 15.12
CA LEU A 97 22.72 21.07 14.01
C LEU A 97 21.80 22.26 13.75
N SER A 98 21.69 22.72 12.50
CA SER A 98 20.78 23.84 12.20
C SER A 98 19.32 23.41 12.28
N VAL A 99 18.43 24.37 12.58
CA VAL A 99 16.98 24.14 12.57
C VAL A 99 16.51 23.65 11.18
N ASP A 100 17.17 24.07 10.12
CA ASP A 100 16.84 23.65 8.75
C ASP A 100 17.16 22.17 8.48
N VAL A 101 18.24 21.64 9.07
CA VAL A 101 18.58 20.21 9.01
C VAL A 101 17.50 19.38 9.71
N ILE A 102 17.00 19.85 10.87
CA ILE A 102 15.92 19.17 11.60
C ILE A 102 14.64 19.16 10.78
N LYS A 103 14.21 20.31 10.25
CA LYS A 103 13.00 20.40 9.40
C LYS A 103 13.09 19.48 8.17
N LYS A 104 14.28 19.32 7.60
CA LYS A 104 14.51 18.43 6.48
C LYS A 104 14.39 16.96 6.87
N ALA A 105 14.88 16.59 8.05
CA ALA A 105 14.66 15.24 8.59
C ALA A 105 13.16 14.95 8.79
N ASP A 106 12.38 15.92 9.31
CA ASP A 106 10.92 15.79 9.45
C ASP A 106 10.21 15.62 8.09
N GLU A 107 10.66 16.34 7.05
CA GLU A 107 10.13 16.17 5.69
C GLU A 107 10.40 14.76 5.15
N ILE A 108 11.62 14.25 5.38
CA ILE A 108 12.01 12.89 4.98
C ILE A 108 11.14 11.86 5.72
N GLU A 109 10.91 12.00 7.02
CA GLU A 109 10.06 11.10 7.80
C GLU A 109 8.64 11.04 7.22
N LYS A 110 8.02 12.20 7.00
CA LYS A 110 6.66 12.29 6.45
C LYS A 110 6.58 11.67 5.05
N LEU A 111 7.56 11.95 4.19
CA LEU A 111 7.61 11.39 2.85
C LEU A 111 7.82 9.88 2.88
N ALA A 112 8.74 9.39 3.73
CA ALA A 112 9.00 7.97 3.91
C ALA A 112 7.75 7.22 4.40
N HIS A 113 7.02 7.81 5.35
CA HIS A 113 5.75 7.27 5.82
C HIS A 113 4.72 7.21 4.68
N SER A 114 4.57 8.30 3.91
CA SER A 114 3.65 8.33 2.77
C SER A 114 4.00 7.28 1.70
N VAL A 115 5.29 7.11 1.40
CA VAL A 115 5.77 6.08 0.47
C VAL A 115 5.41 4.70 0.99
N LYS A 116 5.68 4.40 2.26
CA LYS A 116 5.35 3.10 2.88
C LYS A 116 3.85 2.82 2.83
N GLU A 117 3.01 3.76 3.25
CA GLU A 117 1.56 3.59 3.21
C GLU A 117 1.07 3.40 1.78
N ARG A 118 1.65 4.15 0.84
CA ARG A 118 1.38 3.89 -0.57
C ARG A 118 1.89 2.51 -0.94
N MET A 119 3.06 1.98 -0.57
CA MET A 119 3.43 0.62 -1.00
C MET A 119 2.48 -0.52 -0.57
N LYS A 120 1.63 -0.33 0.46
CA LYS A 120 0.72 -1.38 0.97
C LYS A 120 -0.50 -1.71 0.09
N GLY A 121 -0.89 -0.81 -0.83
CA GLY A 121 -2.10 -0.99 -1.66
C GLY A 121 -3.20 0.01 -1.32
#